data_AF-A0A958J144-F1
#
_entry.id   AF-A0A958J144-F1
#
_cell.length_a   1.000
_cell.length_b   1.000
_cell.length_c   1.000
_cell.angle_alpha   90.00
_cell.angle_beta   90.00
_cell.angle_gamma   90.00
#
_symmetry.space_group_name_H-M   'P 1'
#
loop_
_entity.id
_entity.type
_entity.pdbx_description
1 polymer ?
#
loop_
_entity_poly.entity_id
_entity_poly.type
_entity_poly.pdbx_seq_one_letter_code
_entity_poly.pdbx_strand_id
1 'polypeptide(L)'
;MKLIIKYCGFASLISLFWLASAMAQTSYGIWISAAELQELPTSGAAWNNLKNEADKSTGSPNISNQDDDVNVRVLAKALVYARTGEASYRNDVITACMAAIGTEQGGRTLALGRELIAYVLAADLVGLPSADNQTFRAYIRDMLTETLDGKTLISTHEDRPNNWGTHCGATRAAIAAYLGDTAEMDRAAQVMKGWLGDRTSYAEFSYGDLAWQANPS
;
A
#
# COMPACT_ATOMS: atom_id res chain seq x y z
N MET A 1 -28.43 -70.72 21.09
CA MET A 1 -29.74 -70.07 20.88
C MET A 1 -29.58 -69.11 19.71
N LYS A 2 -30.18 -69.43 18.56
CA LYS A 2 -30.20 -68.59 17.35
C LYS A 2 -31.13 -67.41 17.61
N LEU A 3 -30.73 -66.19 17.26
CA LEU A 3 -31.68 -65.20 16.77
C LEU A 3 -31.03 -64.32 15.71
N ILE A 4 -31.47 -64.54 14.47
CA ILE A 4 -31.27 -63.70 13.30
C ILE A 4 -32.47 -62.74 13.28
N ILE A 5 -32.26 -61.42 13.27
CA ILE A 5 -33.25 -60.45 12.77
C ILE A 5 -32.54 -59.39 11.90
N LYS A 6 -33.23 -59.08 10.81
CA LYS A 6 -32.84 -58.44 9.55
C LYS A 6 -32.57 -56.93 9.62
N TYR A 7 -31.67 -56.52 8.72
CA TYR A 7 -31.46 -55.22 8.06
C TYR A 7 -32.54 -54.13 8.17
N CYS A 8 -32.09 -52.88 8.37
CA CYS A 8 -32.55 -51.70 7.62
C CYS A 8 -31.38 -50.72 7.50
N GLY A 9 -31.03 -50.36 6.27
CA GLY A 9 -29.83 -49.59 5.93
C GLY A 9 -29.95 -48.10 6.25
N PHE A 10 -28.80 -47.50 6.51
CA PHE A 10 -28.54 -46.08 6.28
C PHE A 10 -27.12 -45.95 5.74
N ALA A 11 -27.00 -45.48 4.50
CA ALA A 11 -25.74 -45.12 3.89
C ALA A 11 -25.21 -43.85 4.57
N SER A 12 -24.14 -43.97 5.35
CA SER A 12 -23.36 -42.80 5.77
C SER A 12 -22.23 -42.56 4.78
N LEU A 13 -22.53 -41.73 3.78
CA LEU A 13 -21.55 -40.90 3.08
C LEU A 13 -20.96 -39.93 4.10
N ILE A 14 -19.75 -40.22 4.61
CA ILE A 14 -18.96 -39.21 5.31
C ILE A 14 -18.08 -38.54 4.25
N SER A 15 -18.54 -37.35 3.87
CA SER A 15 -17.91 -36.41 2.96
C SER A 15 -16.46 -36.12 3.37
N LEU A 16 -15.52 -36.30 2.43
CA LEU A 16 -14.22 -35.65 2.49
C LEU A 16 -14.44 -34.14 2.43
N PHE A 17 -14.40 -33.46 3.56
CA PHE A 17 -14.18 -32.02 3.59
C PHE A 17 -12.71 -31.75 3.29
N TRP A 18 -12.42 -31.51 2.01
CA TRP A 18 -11.24 -30.73 1.63
C TRP A 18 -11.45 -29.32 2.18
N LEU A 19 -10.88 -29.03 3.35
CA LEU A 19 -10.55 -27.66 3.73
C LEU A 19 -9.37 -27.25 2.84
N ALA A 20 -9.68 -26.88 1.59
CA ALA A 20 -8.81 -25.97 0.87
C ALA A 20 -8.89 -24.65 1.64
N SER A 21 -7.96 -24.44 2.56
CA SER A 21 -7.60 -23.08 2.96
C SER A 21 -7.26 -22.37 1.66
N ALA A 22 -8.15 -21.49 1.21
CA ALA A 22 -7.79 -20.49 0.23
C ALA A 22 -6.72 -19.64 0.92
N MET A 23 -5.46 -20.01 0.75
CA MET A 23 -4.37 -19.06 0.93
C MET A 23 -4.72 -17.92 -0.02
N ALA A 24 -5.18 -16.80 0.54
CA ALA A 24 -5.21 -15.56 -0.20
C ALA A 24 -3.80 -15.39 -0.74
N GLN A 25 -3.63 -15.60 -2.04
CA GLN A 25 -2.35 -15.45 -2.69
C GLN A 25 -1.98 -14.00 -2.49
N THR A 26 -1.00 -13.73 -1.63
CA THR A 26 -0.37 -12.42 -1.50
C THR A 26 0.17 -12.08 -2.88
N SER A 27 -0.61 -11.30 -3.62
CA SER A 27 -0.23 -10.82 -4.95
C SER A 27 0.78 -9.71 -4.74
N TYR A 28 2.06 -10.06 -4.81
CA TYR A 28 3.12 -9.07 -4.92
C TYR A 28 3.07 -8.41 -6.30
N GLY A 29 3.30 -7.11 -6.35
CA GLY A 29 3.38 -6.32 -7.58
C GLY A 29 2.18 -5.40 -7.80
N ILE A 30 1.77 -4.67 -6.77
CA ILE A 30 0.69 -3.67 -6.90
C ILE A 30 1.03 -2.55 -7.90
N TRP A 31 2.31 -2.21 -8.05
CA TRP A 31 2.79 -1.22 -9.01
C TRP A 31 3.60 -1.83 -10.15
N ILE A 32 4.44 -2.82 -9.85
CA ILE A 32 5.27 -3.52 -10.83
C ILE A 32 5.47 -4.97 -10.39
N SER A 33 5.29 -5.93 -11.30
CA SER A 33 5.47 -7.34 -10.98
C SER A 33 6.94 -7.73 -10.85
N ALA A 34 7.21 -8.81 -10.11
CA ALA A 34 8.54 -9.40 -10.05
C ALA A 34 9.05 -9.80 -11.44
N ALA A 35 8.18 -10.31 -12.32
CA ALA A 35 8.54 -10.67 -13.69
C ALA A 35 8.99 -9.45 -14.50
N GLU A 36 8.24 -8.35 -14.45
CA GLU A 36 8.63 -7.11 -15.12
C GLU A 36 9.97 -6.57 -14.60
N LEU A 37 10.19 -6.61 -13.28
CA LEU A 37 11.48 -6.20 -12.70
C LEU A 37 12.65 -7.07 -13.18
N GLN A 38 12.47 -8.38 -13.33
CA GLN A 38 13.53 -9.29 -13.77
C GLN A 38 14.00 -9.03 -15.21
N GLU A 39 13.15 -8.44 -16.05
CA GLU A 39 13.49 -8.05 -17.41
C GLU A 39 14.25 -6.71 -17.49
N LEU A 40 14.29 -5.92 -16.41
CA LEU A 40 14.96 -4.63 -16.42
C LEU A 40 16.49 -4.75 -16.30
N PRO A 41 17.27 -3.85 -16.96
CA PRO A 41 18.72 -3.86 -16.88
C PRO A 41 19.25 -3.62 -15.46
N THR A 42 20.29 -4.37 -15.07
CA THR A 42 21.07 -4.16 -13.83
C THR A 42 22.39 -3.46 -14.10
N SER A 43 22.41 -2.54 -15.07
CA SER A 43 23.57 -1.75 -15.46
C SER A 43 23.14 -0.46 -16.16
N GLY A 44 24.09 0.45 -16.34
CA GLY A 44 23.84 1.78 -16.90
C GLY A 44 23.42 2.80 -15.85
N ALA A 45 23.24 4.05 -16.29
CA ALA A 45 23.04 5.19 -15.39
C ALA A 45 21.83 5.04 -14.46
N ALA A 46 20.70 4.55 -14.98
CA ALA A 46 19.49 4.38 -14.18
C ALA A 46 19.68 3.36 -13.04
N TRP A 47 20.24 2.18 -13.35
CA TRP A 47 20.56 1.17 -12.34
C TRP A 47 21.58 1.69 -11.32
N ASN A 48 22.65 2.33 -11.79
CA ASN A 48 23.69 2.85 -10.91
C ASN A 48 23.12 3.88 -9.93
N ASN A 49 22.25 4.77 -10.38
CA ASN A 49 21.59 5.75 -9.51
C ASN A 49 20.67 5.08 -8.48
N LEU A 50 19.85 4.11 -8.90
CA LEU A 50 19.00 3.34 -8.00
C LEU A 50 19.83 2.60 -6.94
N LYS A 51 20.87 1.90 -7.38
CA LYS A 51 21.76 1.12 -6.51
C LYS A 51 22.51 2.02 -5.53
N ASN A 52 22.98 3.19 -5.98
CA ASN A 52 23.63 4.18 -5.11
C ASN A 52 22.70 4.68 -4.00
N GLU A 53 21.40 4.84 -4.28
CA GLU A 53 20.44 5.23 -3.24
C GLU A 53 20.13 4.06 -2.30
N ALA A 54 19.95 2.85 -2.86
CA ALA A 54 19.73 1.63 -2.08
C ALA A 54 20.90 1.30 -1.14
N ASP A 55 22.12 1.65 -1.51
CA ASP A 55 23.33 1.42 -0.70
C ASP A 55 23.47 2.38 0.49
N LYS A 56 22.70 3.46 0.53
CA LYS A 56 22.67 4.36 1.69
C LYS A 56 21.94 3.71 2.87
N SER A 57 22.24 4.20 4.08
CA SER A 57 21.46 3.86 5.26
C SER A 57 20.05 4.42 5.15
N THR A 58 19.03 3.64 5.54
CA THR A 58 17.65 4.13 5.67
C THR A 58 17.55 5.24 6.72
N GLY A 59 18.37 5.24 7.78
CA GLY A 59 18.25 6.23 8.85
C GLY A 59 16.98 6.00 9.68
N SER A 60 16.33 7.09 10.12
CA SER A 60 15.11 7.04 10.93
C SER A 60 13.95 7.65 10.14
N PRO A 61 12.98 6.85 9.69
CA PRO A 61 11.78 7.34 9.00
C PRO A 61 11.06 8.45 9.77
N ASN A 62 10.51 9.43 9.04
CA ASN A 62 9.66 10.45 9.63
C ASN A 62 8.50 10.86 8.70
N ILE A 63 7.36 10.18 8.82
CA ILE A 63 6.17 10.42 7.99
C ILE A 63 5.60 11.84 8.17
N SER A 64 5.79 12.48 9.33
CA SER A 64 5.35 13.87 9.55
C SER A 64 6.17 14.90 8.75
N ASN A 65 7.35 14.52 8.25
CA ASN A 65 8.23 15.36 7.43
C ASN A 65 8.07 15.04 5.95
N GLN A 66 7.45 15.94 5.20
CA GLN A 66 7.22 15.82 3.74
C GLN A 66 8.49 15.89 2.87
N ASP A 67 9.63 16.20 3.48
CA ASP A 67 10.94 16.31 2.83
C ASP A 67 11.90 15.21 3.36
N ASP A 68 11.36 14.10 3.88
CA ASP A 68 12.12 12.98 4.44
C ASP A 68 12.63 12.04 3.34
N ASP A 69 13.93 12.07 3.06
CA ASP A 69 14.53 11.22 2.01
C ASP A 69 14.54 9.72 2.33
N VAL A 70 14.12 9.31 3.54
CA VAL A 70 14.12 7.89 3.94
C VAL A 70 13.15 7.09 3.09
N ASN A 71 12.00 7.67 2.71
CA ASN A 71 11.02 7.00 1.86
C ASN A 71 11.62 6.57 0.50
N VAL A 72 12.46 7.42 -0.11
CA VAL A 72 13.16 7.18 -1.38
C VAL A 72 14.12 6.01 -1.21
N ARG A 73 14.92 6.02 -0.14
CA ARG A 73 15.89 4.94 0.15
C ARG A 73 15.20 3.62 0.39
N VAL A 74 14.09 3.62 1.14
CA VAL A 74 13.31 2.41 1.41
C VAL A 74 12.76 1.82 0.11
N LEU A 75 12.16 2.63 -0.76
CA LEU A 75 11.69 2.14 -2.05
C LEU A 75 12.84 1.68 -2.96
N ALA A 76 13.97 2.39 -2.97
CA ALA A 76 15.15 2.01 -3.73
C ALA A 76 15.68 0.63 -3.30
N LYS A 77 15.80 0.40 -1.99
CA LYS A 77 16.19 -0.91 -1.43
C LYS A 77 15.20 -2.00 -1.81
N ALA A 78 13.90 -1.72 -1.74
CA ALA A 78 12.87 -2.70 -2.12
C ALA A 78 12.97 -3.11 -3.60
N LEU A 79 13.20 -2.15 -4.50
CA LEU A 79 13.40 -2.42 -5.93
C LEU A 79 14.68 -3.22 -6.20
N VAL A 80 15.79 -2.87 -5.53
CA VAL A 80 17.04 -3.63 -5.66
C VAL A 80 16.86 -5.05 -5.11
N TYR A 81 16.23 -5.23 -3.94
CA TYR A 81 15.90 -6.55 -3.42
C TYR A 81 15.07 -7.36 -4.41
N ALA A 82 13.97 -6.80 -4.91
CA ALA A 82 13.10 -7.51 -5.85
C ALA A 82 13.84 -7.90 -7.13
N ARG A 83 14.87 -7.13 -7.53
CA ARG A 83 15.70 -7.42 -8.69
C ARG A 83 16.78 -8.48 -8.43
N THR A 84 17.44 -8.44 -7.27
CA THR A 84 18.67 -9.24 -7.00
C THR A 84 18.48 -10.40 -6.03
N GLY A 85 17.42 -10.36 -5.21
CA GLY A 85 17.21 -11.27 -4.09
C GLY A 85 18.13 -11.05 -2.89
N GLU A 86 18.92 -9.96 -2.85
CA GLU A 86 19.87 -9.72 -1.77
C GLU A 86 19.15 -9.36 -0.46
N ALA A 87 19.20 -10.29 0.50
CA ALA A 87 18.39 -10.25 1.72
C ALA A 87 18.68 -9.04 2.65
N SER A 88 19.85 -8.43 2.55
CA SER A 88 20.24 -7.23 3.30
C SER A 88 19.23 -6.09 3.08
N TYR A 89 18.93 -5.79 1.81
CA TYR A 89 17.96 -4.75 1.44
C TYR A 89 16.56 -5.05 1.93
N ARG A 90 16.11 -6.31 1.86
CA ARG A 90 14.80 -6.71 2.38
C ARG A 90 14.71 -6.47 3.89
N ASN A 91 15.74 -6.85 4.63
CA ASN A 91 15.74 -6.67 6.09
C ASN A 91 15.72 -5.19 6.48
N ASP A 92 16.45 -4.34 5.75
CA ASP A 92 16.42 -2.88 5.93
C ASP A 92 15.01 -2.31 5.67
N VAL A 93 14.34 -2.76 4.61
CA VAL A 93 12.97 -2.31 4.29
C VAL A 93 11.98 -2.73 5.37
N ILE A 94 12.01 -4.00 5.82
CA ILE A 94 11.12 -4.49 6.89
C ILE A 94 11.31 -3.64 8.16
N THR A 95 12.56 -3.39 8.52
CA THR A 95 12.90 -2.57 9.70
C THR A 95 12.35 -1.16 9.56
N ALA A 96 12.53 -0.53 8.39
CA ALA A 96 12.04 0.82 8.14
C ALA A 96 10.50 0.90 8.11
N CYS A 97 9.81 -0.08 7.53
CA CYS A 97 8.35 -0.14 7.56
C CYS A 97 7.80 -0.20 8.99
N MET A 98 8.44 -0.96 9.89
CA MET A 98 8.03 -0.99 11.29
C MET A 98 8.42 0.29 12.03
N ALA A 99 9.59 0.86 11.74
CA ALA A 99 10.06 2.10 12.39
C ALA A 99 9.28 3.35 11.97
N ALA A 100 8.60 3.34 10.82
CA ALA A 100 7.79 4.46 10.34
C ALA A 100 6.45 4.59 11.09
N ILE A 101 5.96 3.51 11.72
CA ILE A 101 4.68 3.51 12.45
C ILE A 101 4.72 4.51 13.60
N GLY A 102 3.73 5.41 13.66
CA GLY A 102 3.63 6.43 14.70
C GLY A 102 4.40 7.71 14.40
N THR A 103 5.21 7.75 13.34
CA THR A 103 5.99 8.93 12.97
C THR A 103 5.18 9.98 12.21
N GLU A 104 3.93 9.67 11.85
CA GLU A 104 2.97 10.64 11.30
C GLU A 104 2.45 11.64 12.34
N GLN A 105 2.56 11.32 13.63
CA GLN A 105 1.97 12.09 14.71
C GLN A 105 2.49 13.53 14.76
N GLY A 106 1.57 14.48 14.93
CA GLY A 106 1.89 15.92 14.87
C GLY A 106 2.13 16.46 13.45
N GLY A 107 2.06 15.60 12.44
CA GLY A 107 2.14 15.97 11.03
C GLY A 107 0.81 16.44 10.44
N ARG A 108 0.80 16.54 9.12
CA ARG A 108 -0.37 16.88 8.30
C ARG A 108 -0.51 15.90 7.15
N THR A 109 -1.69 15.82 6.55
CA THR A 109 -1.98 14.83 5.50
C THR A 109 -1.12 14.98 4.24
N LEU A 110 -0.46 16.13 4.01
CA LEU A 110 0.48 16.30 2.88
C LEU A 110 1.71 15.43 3.05
N ALA A 111 2.28 15.45 4.26
CA ALA A 111 3.44 14.64 4.60
C ALA A 111 3.04 13.16 4.59
N LEU A 112 1.92 12.82 5.24
CA LEU A 112 1.36 11.46 5.21
C LEU A 112 1.21 10.92 3.77
N GLY A 113 0.55 11.67 2.89
CA GLY A 113 0.31 11.25 1.51
C GLY A 113 1.56 11.25 0.61
N ARG A 114 2.62 11.98 0.96
CA ARG A 114 3.89 11.96 0.22
C ARG A 114 4.80 10.82 0.67
N GLU A 115 4.85 10.61 1.98
CA GLU A 115 5.79 9.70 2.60
C GLU A 115 5.28 8.26 2.57
N LEU A 116 4.04 8.02 3.01
CA LEU A 116 3.53 6.68 3.30
C LEU A 116 3.47 5.77 2.06
N ILE A 117 3.18 6.32 0.88
CA ILE A 117 3.05 5.53 -0.36
C ILE A 117 4.30 4.68 -0.64
N ALA A 118 5.50 5.23 -0.43
CA ALA A 118 6.74 4.52 -0.70
C ALA A 118 6.89 3.28 0.21
N TYR A 119 6.49 3.38 1.48
CA TYR A 119 6.52 2.27 2.43
C TYR A 119 5.50 1.19 2.06
N VAL A 120 4.31 1.56 1.57
CA VAL A 120 3.30 0.59 1.10
C VAL A 120 3.81 -0.19 -0.10
N LEU A 121 4.37 0.50 -1.11
CA LEU A 121 4.96 -0.13 -2.29
C LEU A 121 6.17 -1.00 -1.91
N ALA A 122 7.01 -0.53 -0.99
CA ALA A 122 8.18 -1.28 -0.53
C ALA A 122 7.79 -2.56 0.24
N ALA A 123 6.79 -2.47 1.13
CA ALA A 123 6.24 -3.60 1.86
C ALA A 123 5.66 -4.68 0.94
N ASP A 124 5.06 -4.28 -0.18
CA ASP A 124 4.61 -5.18 -1.23
C ASP A 124 5.79 -5.89 -1.90
N LEU A 125 6.76 -5.13 -2.42
CA LEU A 125 7.91 -5.68 -3.14
C LEU A 125 8.75 -6.66 -2.31
N VAL A 126 8.92 -6.41 -1.00
CA VAL A 126 9.77 -7.27 -0.16
C VAL A 126 9.01 -8.42 0.50
N GLY A 127 7.69 -8.33 0.58
CA GLY A 127 6.83 -9.24 1.33
C GLY A 127 7.18 -9.30 2.82
N LEU A 128 6.46 -8.51 3.63
CA LEU A 128 6.68 -8.46 5.09
C LEU A 128 6.43 -9.83 5.76
N PRO A 129 7.21 -10.20 6.81
CA PRO A 129 6.92 -11.35 7.66
C PRO A 129 5.49 -11.30 8.21
N SER A 130 4.85 -12.44 8.46
CA SER A 130 3.40 -12.48 8.80
C SER A 130 3.01 -11.57 9.97
N ALA A 131 3.82 -11.50 11.02
CA ALA A 131 3.54 -10.65 12.19
C ALA A 131 3.69 -9.15 11.85
N ASP A 132 4.79 -8.78 11.19
CA ASP A 132 5.04 -7.40 10.75
C ASP A 132 3.99 -6.94 9.72
N ASN A 133 3.62 -7.83 8.79
CA ASN A 133 2.57 -7.58 7.80
C ASN A 133 1.23 -7.32 8.48
N GLN A 134 0.86 -8.12 9.49
CA GLN A 134 -0.37 -7.89 10.23
C GLN A 134 -0.39 -6.51 10.91
N THR A 135 0.72 -6.15 11.56
CA THR A 135 0.90 -4.83 12.20
C THR A 135 0.82 -3.71 11.18
N PHE A 136 1.55 -3.81 10.07
CA PHE A 136 1.59 -2.81 9.02
C PHE A 136 0.23 -2.62 8.35
N ARG A 137 -0.49 -3.71 8.06
CA ARG A 137 -1.85 -3.67 7.48
C ARG A 137 -2.85 -2.97 8.40
N ALA A 138 -2.76 -3.19 9.72
CA ALA A 138 -3.59 -2.48 10.68
C ALA A 138 -3.26 -0.98 10.66
N TYR A 139 -1.98 -0.64 10.77
CA TYR A 139 -1.49 0.74 10.72
C TYR A 139 -1.98 1.50 9.48
N ILE A 140 -1.71 1.00 8.27
CA ILE A 140 -2.08 1.72 7.04
C ILE A 140 -3.59 1.81 6.84
N ARG A 141 -4.37 0.89 7.40
CA ARG A 141 -5.84 1.00 7.40
C ARG A 141 -6.30 2.17 8.26
N ASP A 142 -5.72 2.33 9.45
CA ASP A 142 -6.06 3.43 10.36
C ASP A 142 -5.67 4.79 9.75
N MET A 143 -4.58 4.86 8.99
CA MET A 143 -4.12 6.08 8.31
C MET A 143 -5.11 6.64 7.27
N LEU A 144 -6.05 5.83 6.76
CA LEU A 144 -7.11 6.34 5.88
C LEU A 144 -7.98 7.39 6.59
N THR A 145 -8.22 7.19 7.89
CA THR A 145 -9.14 7.98 8.72
C THR A 145 -8.48 8.72 9.88
N GLU A 146 -7.19 8.53 10.11
CA GLU A 146 -6.43 9.27 11.13
C GLU A 146 -6.54 10.79 10.88
N THR A 147 -6.81 11.55 11.95
CA THR A 147 -7.02 12.99 11.85
C THR A 147 -5.71 13.72 12.13
N LEU A 148 -5.10 14.26 11.08
CA LEU A 148 -3.86 15.04 11.12
C LEU A 148 -4.15 16.47 10.68
N ASP A 149 -3.92 17.44 11.56
CA ASP A 149 -4.19 18.87 11.30
C ASP A 149 -5.62 19.13 10.79
N GLY A 150 -6.60 18.46 11.41
CA GLY A 150 -8.03 18.62 11.12
C GLY A 150 -8.52 17.94 9.84
N LYS A 151 -7.70 17.12 9.16
CA LYS A 151 -8.10 16.34 7.98
C LYS A 151 -7.63 14.89 8.06
N THR A 152 -8.26 14.04 7.27
CA THR A 152 -7.83 12.64 7.06
C THR A 152 -7.26 12.47 5.66
N LEU A 153 -6.60 11.34 5.39
CA LEU A 153 -6.13 11.03 4.03
C LEU A 153 -7.32 10.99 3.05
N ILE A 154 -8.45 10.40 3.46
CA ILE A 154 -9.71 10.36 2.71
C ILE A 154 -10.22 11.77 2.42
N SER A 155 -10.48 12.56 3.47
CA SER A 155 -11.09 13.88 3.32
C SER A 155 -10.19 14.83 2.55
N THR A 156 -8.86 14.69 2.68
CA THR A 156 -7.91 15.51 1.93
C THR A 156 -7.97 15.23 0.44
N HIS A 157 -8.03 13.96 0.02
CA HIS A 157 -8.17 13.60 -1.39
C HIS A 157 -9.52 14.08 -1.95
N GLU A 158 -10.60 13.95 -1.17
CA GLU A 158 -11.95 14.32 -1.56
C GLU A 158 -12.16 15.84 -1.63
N ASP A 159 -11.56 16.59 -0.71
CA ASP A 159 -11.79 18.03 -0.62
C ASP A 159 -10.84 18.82 -1.54
N ARG A 160 -9.59 18.39 -1.73
CA ARG A 160 -8.53 19.29 -2.26
C ARG A 160 -8.17 18.96 -3.72
N PRO A 161 -8.61 19.76 -4.71
CA PRO A 161 -8.29 19.53 -6.12
C PRO A 161 -6.89 20.07 -6.50
N ASN A 162 -5.85 19.67 -5.76
CA ASN A 162 -4.46 20.11 -5.93
C ASN A 162 -3.45 18.98 -5.65
N ASN A 163 -2.16 19.32 -5.73
CA ASN A 163 -1.05 18.40 -5.44
C ASN A 163 -1.21 17.65 -4.11
N TRP A 164 -1.79 18.30 -3.09
CA TRP A 164 -1.96 17.71 -1.77
C TRP A 164 -3.01 16.59 -1.83
N GLY A 165 -4.18 16.88 -2.40
CA GLY A 165 -5.21 15.86 -2.60
C GLY A 165 -4.75 14.72 -3.50
N THR A 166 -3.97 14.99 -4.55
CA THR A 166 -3.48 13.93 -5.46
C THR A 166 -2.45 13.01 -4.79
N HIS A 167 -1.58 13.53 -3.91
CA HIS A 167 -0.68 12.67 -3.11
C HIS A 167 -1.47 11.77 -2.16
N CYS A 168 -2.50 12.33 -1.51
CA CYS A 168 -3.39 11.54 -0.67
C CYS A 168 -4.14 10.48 -1.48
N GLY A 169 -4.62 10.82 -2.68
CA GLY A 169 -5.30 9.88 -3.59
C GLY A 169 -4.41 8.73 -4.04
N ALA A 170 -3.17 9.01 -4.44
CA ALA A 170 -2.21 7.97 -4.80
C ALA A 170 -1.91 7.04 -3.62
N THR A 171 -1.74 7.60 -2.41
CA THR A 171 -1.53 6.81 -1.19
C THR A 171 -2.75 5.96 -0.85
N ARG A 172 -3.97 6.51 -0.94
CA ARG A 172 -5.23 5.75 -0.76
C ARG A 172 -5.31 4.56 -1.71
N ALA A 173 -5.02 4.77 -2.99
CA ALA A 173 -5.04 3.70 -3.99
C ALA A 173 -3.99 2.61 -3.68
N ALA A 174 -2.78 2.99 -3.27
CA ALA A 174 -1.74 2.03 -2.88
C ALA A 174 -2.15 1.21 -1.63
N ILE A 175 -2.71 1.87 -0.61
CA ILE A 175 -3.24 1.20 0.60
C ILE A 175 -4.37 0.24 0.21
N ALA A 176 -5.32 0.69 -0.60
CA ALA A 176 -6.43 -0.13 -1.06
C ALA A 176 -5.94 -1.38 -1.80
N ALA A 177 -4.99 -1.22 -2.73
CA ALA A 177 -4.39 -2.34 -3.45
C ALA A 177 -3.68 -3.32 -2.49
N TYR A 178 -2.86 -2.80 -1.57
CA TYR A 178 -2.15 -3.63 -0.59
C TYR A 178 -3.11 -4.38 0.33
N LEU A 179 -4.19 -3.73 0.77
CA LEU A 179 -5.18 -4.31 1.66
C LEU A 179 -6.16 -5.25 0.94
N GLY A 180 -6.25 -5.20 -0.38
CA GLY A 180 -7.31 -5.86 -1.15
C GLY A 180 -8.69 -5.21 -0.96
N ASP A 181 -8.71 -3.91 -0.65
CA ASP A 181 -9.93 -3.14 -0.39
C ASP A 181 -10.45 -2.53 -1.69
N THR A 182 -11.33 -3.26 -2.37
CA THR A 182 -11.88 -2.81 -3.66
C THR A 182 -12.81 -1.60 -3.50
N ALA A 183 -13.48 -1.46 -2.36
CA ALA A 183 -14.37 -0.33 -2.12
C ALA A 183 -13.59 0.98 -1.98
N GLU A 184 -12.48 0.95 -1.24
CA GLU A 184 -11.58 2.11 -1.12
C GLU A 184 -10.90 2.44 -2.46
N MET A 185 -10.50 1.42 -3.24
CA MET A 185 -9.96 1.61 -4.58
C MET A 185 -10.98 2.28 -5.51
N ASP A 186 -12.22 1.79 -5.54
CA ASP A 186 -13.30 2.34 -6.36
C ASP A 186 -13.63 3.78 -5.97
N ARG A 187 -13.63 4.10 -4.66
CA ARG A 187 -13.84 5.46 -4.18
C ARG A 187 -12.70 6.39 -4.57
N ALA A 188 -11.45 5.97 -4.40
CA ALA A 188 -10.29 6.75 -4.82
C ALA A 188 -10.31 7.01 -6.34
N ALA A 189 -10.68 6.00 -7.15
CA ALA A 189 -10.83 6.15 -8.58
C ALA A 189 -11.98 7.11 -8.96
N GLN A 190 -13.11 7.08 -8.24
CA GLN A 190 -14.24 7.99 -8.44
C GLN A 190 -13.81 9.46 -8.28
N VAL A 191 -13.06 9.77 -7.22
CA VAL A 191 -12.55 11.12 -6.94
C VAL A 191 -11.54 11.55 -8.00
N MET A 192 -10.63 10.65 -8.40
CA MET A 192 -9.65 10.93 -9.45
C MET A 192 -10.31 11.24 -10.80
N LYS A 193 -11.39 10.54 -11.17
CA LYS A 193 -12.19 10.88 -12.37
C LYS A 193 -12.74 12.30 -12.30
N GLY A 194 -13.26 12.73 -11.15
CA GLY A 194 -13.71 14.10 -10.92
C GLY A 194 -12.60 15.14 -11.04
N TRP A 195 -11.40 14.81 -10.56
CA TRP A 195 -10.20 15.64 -10.70
C TRP A 195 -9.76 15.77 -12.17
N LEU A 196 -9.86 14.68 -12.95
CA LEU A 196 -9.57 14.63 -14.38
C LEU A 196 -10.66 15.26 -15.28
N GLY A 197 -11.76 15.76 -14.69
CA GLY A 197 -12.79 16.52 -15.39
C GLY A 197 -14.15 15.84 -15.51
N ASP A 198 -14.30 14.57 -15.11
CA ASP A 198 -15.60 13.91 -15.03
C ASP A 198 -16.37 14.35 -13.77
N ARG A 199 -16.95 15.54 -13.83
CA ARG A 199 -17.73 16.13 -12.74
C ARG A 199 -19.03 15.39 -12.45
N THR A 200 -19.46 14.48 -13.33
CA THR A 200 -20.63 13.62 -13.05
C THR A 200 -20.27 12.47 -12.11
N SER A 201 -19.02 12.00 -12.15
CA SER A 201 -18.49 11.01 -11.22
C SER A 201 -18.22 11.60 -9.83
N TYR A 202 -17.59 12.78 -9.76
CA TYR A 202 -17.30 13.45 -8.49
C TYR A 202 -17.09 14.96 -8.66
N ALA A 203 -17.74 15.77 -7.83
CA ALA A 203 -17.69 17.24 -7.92
C ALA A 203 -17.60 17.99 -6.58
N GLU A 204 -17.45 17.30 -5.45
CA GLU A 204 -17.53 17.88 -4.10
C GLU A 204 -16.26 18.60 -3.64
N PHE A 205 -15.29 18.81 -4.54
CA PHE A 205 -14.05 19.52 -4.22
C PHE A 205 -14.30 20.94 -3.70
N SER A 206 -13.50 21.32 -2.70
CA SER A 206 -13.40 22.67 -2.15
C SER A 206 -12.20 23.40 -2.77
N TYR A 207 -12.48 24.41 -3.61
CA TYR A 207 -11.46 25.20 -4.27
C TYR A 207 -11.03 26.40 -3.41
N GLY A 208 -9.73 26.54 -3.18
CA GLY A 208 -9.09 27.73 -2.60
C GLY A 208 -8.25 28.54 -3.60
N ASP A 209 -7.05 28.96 -3.17
CA ASP A 209 -6.16 29.84 -3.94
C ASP A 209 -5.65 29.23 -5.25
N LEU A 210 -5.62 30.04 -6.31
CA LEU A 210 -5.24 29.60 -7.67
C LEU A 210 -3.74 29.32 -7.87
N ALA A 211 -2.89 29.69 -6.92
CA ALA A 211 -1.44 29.46 -7.05
C ALA A 211 -1.05 27.97 -7.00
N TRP A 212 -1.96 27.08 -6.55
CA TRP A 212 -1.68 25.67 -6.34
C TRP A 212 -2.83 24.73 -6.74
N GLN A 213 -3.85 25.22 -7.46
CA GLN A 213 -4.98 24.45 -8.03
C GLN A 213 -5.53 25.11 -9.29
N ALA A 214 -6.28 24.33 -10.09
CA ALA A 214 -6.98 24.84 -11.27
C ALA A 214 -8.10 25.84 -10.89
N ASN A 215 -8.37 26.79 -11.78
CA ASN A 215 -9.55 27.65 -11.68
C ASN A 215 -10.82 26.84 -12.03
N PRO A 216 -11.80 26.72 -11.13
CA PRO A 216 -13.03 25.97 -11.40
C PRO A 216 -14.03 26.71 -12.31
N SER A 217 -13.80 27.99 -12.63
CA SER A 217 -14.66 28.83 -13.48
C SER A 217 -14.02 29.15 -14.83
#